data_AF-A0A2H6N6Q2-F1
#
_entry.id   AF-A0A2H6N6Q2-F1
#
_cell.length_a   1.000
_cell.length_b   1.000
_cell.length_c   1.000
_cell.angle_alpha   90.00
_cell.angle_beta   90.00
_cell.angle_gamma   90.00
#
_symmetry.space_group_name_H-M   'P 1'
#
loop_
_entity.id
_entity.type
_entity.pdbx_description
1 polymer ?
#
loop_
_entity_poly.entity_id
_entity_poly.type
_entity_poly.pdbx_seq_one_letter_code
_entity_poly.pdbx_strand_id
1 'polypeptide(L)'
;VYGNSLQCPNRKEILNPSFKGLPEDFHSKDFKLLSEAPCIIEKLCSLHDGLVLDAKGIKEHFWKPYVKKLFEKKILKGKEENLTGFLDPGNFAESFKAINKAYEEYILSVGNLDERIFLGEDADEEIGTLRRCLSTASEMETAERVQMKYNLQEHFERTKSFRISTPLPGRKYIKDSDPYLSPISIVTHCLTRLHTMLAGLKNAPSENLEQILRGCSRDPSLSIANRVKEMYEIYSQKAPASGESGNFPKDLVGKHFRLAEVLYYKVLESVLKQEKKRLEDADLSAILEHDV
;
A
#
# COMPACT_ATOMS: atom_id res chain seq x y z
N VAL A 1 -7.67 3.26 -16.86
CA VAL A 1 -7.45 2.16 -17.84
C VAL A 1 -8.67 1.25 -17.91
N TYR A 2 -8.97 0.39 -16.93
CA TYR A 2 -10.13 -0.52 -16.98
C TYR A 2 -11.46 0.14 -17.45
N GLY A 3 -11.85 1.24 -16.82
CA GLY A 3 -13.07 1.95 -17.20
C GLY A 3 -13.06 2.47 -18.64
N ASN A 4 -11.88 2.91 -19.12
CA ASN A 4 -11.69 3.31 -20.52
C ASN A 4 -11.72 2.09 -21.45
N SER A 5 -11.17 0.95 -21.04
CA SER A 5 -11.21 -0.28 -21.81
C SER A 5 -12.65 -0.77 -22.00
N LEU A 6 -13.49 -0.69 -20.97
CA LEU A 6 -14.92 -1.00 -21.06
C LEU A 6 -15.68 -0.07 -22.00
N GLN A 7 -15.28 1.20 -22.05
CA GLN A 7 -15.91 2.23 -22.88
C GLN A 7 -15.35 2.29 -24.31
N CYS A 8 -14.28 1.54 -24.60
CA CYS A 8 -13.64 1.52 -25.91
C CYS A 8 -14.56 0.82 -26.93
N PRO A 9 -15.03 1.51 -27.97
CA PRO A 9 -15.98 0.94 -28.93
C PRO A 9 -15.38 -0.27 -29.65
N ASN A 10 -16.13 -1.37 -29.71
CA ASN A 10 -15.77 -2.58 -30.47
C ASN A 10 -14.43 -3.23 -30.10
N ARG A 11 -13.93 -3.02 -28.87
CA ARG A 11 -12.66 -3.58 -28.38
C ARG A 11 -12.83 -4.38 -27.09
N LYS A 12 -13.86 -5.24 -27.01
CA LYS A 12 -14.14 -6.05 -25.80
C LYS A 12 -13.04 -7.07 -25.51
N GLU A 13 -12.27 -7.48 -26.52
CA GLU A 13 -11.19 -8.47 -26.44
C GLU A 13 -9.97 -8.01 -25.61
N ILE A 14 -9.83 -6.72 -25.34
CA ILE A 14 -8.73 -6.19 -24.51
C ILE A 14 -8.94 -6.47 -23.01
N LEU A 15 -10.15 -6.87 -22.62
CA LEU A 15 -10.51 -7.21 -21.24
C LEU A 15 -10.47 -8.72 -21.05
N ASN A 16 -9.89 -9.15 -19.93
CA ASN A 16 -9.90 -10.57 -19.55
C ASN A 16 -11.35 -11.02 -19.26
N PRO A 17 -11.92 -11.95 -20.05
CA PRO A 17 -13.30 -12.42 -19.86
C PRO A 17 -13.54 -13.11 -18.51
N SER A 18 -12.49 -13.66 -17.89
CA SER A 18 -12.58 -14.37 -16.61
C SER A 18 -12.56 -13.41 -15.41
N PHE A 19 -12.45 -12.10 -15.64
CA PHE A 19 -12.37 -11.13 -14.55
C PHE A 19 -13.73 -10.96 -13.86
N LYS A 20 -13.80 -11.39 -12.59
CA LYS A 20 -15.00 -11.31 -11.73
C LYS A 20 -15.48 -9.88 -11.39
N GLY A 21 -14.87 -8.85 -11.96
CA GLY A 21 -15.29 -7.45 -11.80
C GLY A 21 -15.95 -6.88 -13.07
N LEU A 22 -16.16 -7.70 -14.10
CA LEU A 22 -16.91 -7.32 -15.30
C LEU A 22 -18.40 -7.14 -14.98
N PRO A 23 -19.09 -6.20 -15.65
CA PRO A 23 -20.55 -6.08 -15.59
C PRO A 23 -21.25 -7.39 -15.99
N GLU A 24 -22.37 -7.71 -15.36
CA GLU A 24 -23.12 -8.95 -15.60
C GLU A 24 -23.61 -9.08 -17.05
N ASP A 25 -23.90 -7.94 -17.68
CA ASP A 25 -24.37 -7.83 -19.06
C ASP A 25 -23.23 -7.67 -20.08
N PHE A 26 -21.96 -7.75 -19.67
CA PHE A 26 -20.80 -7.51 -20.56
C PHE A 26 -20.78 -8.39 -21.81
N HIS A 27 -21.22 -9.64 -21.68
CA HIS A 27 -21.31 -10.62 -22.76
C HIS A 27 -22.60 -10.49 -23.60
N SER A 28 -23.55 -9.66 -23.19
CA SER A 28 -24.78 -9.42 -23.94
C SER A 28 -24.50 -8.64 -25.23
N LYS A 29 -25.24 -8.96 -26.29
CA LYS A 29 -25.26 -8.19 -27.54
C LYS A 29 -25.88 -6.80 -27.34
N ASP A 30 -26.71 -6.65 -26.31
CA ASP A 30 -27.40 -5.40 -25.95
C ASP A 30 -26.67 -4.61 -24.85
N PHE A 31 -25.40 -4.94 -24.56
CA PHE A 31 -24.59 -4.25 -23.55
C PHE A 31 -24.57 -2.75 -23.83
N LYS A 32 -25.20 -1.96 -22.95
CA LYS A 32 -25.19 -0.51 -23.03
C LYS A 32 -23.97 0.02 -22.30
N LEU A 33 -23.20 0.85 -22.98
CA LEU A 33 -22.12 1.59 -22.36
C LEU A 33 -22.70 2.45 -21.22
N LEU A 34 -22.28 2.17 -20.00
CA LEU A 34 -22.64 2.99 -18.85
C LEU A 34 -22.07 4.41 -19.06
N SER A 35 -22.90 5.41 -18.71
CA SER A 35 -22.51 6.82 -18.80
C SER A 35 -21.32 7.14 -17.90
N GLU A 36 -21.15 6.41 -16.80
CA GLU A 36 -19.99 6.48 -15.92
C GLU A 36 -19.29 5.11 -15.89
N ALA A 37 -17.96 5.13 -15.99
CA ALA A 37 -17.19 3.90 -16.01
C ALA A 37 -17.16 3.25 -14.61
N PRO A 38 -17.42 1.94 -14.49
CA PRO A 38 -17.45 1.27 -13.20
C PRO A 38 -16.08 1.28 -12.52
N CYS A 39 -16.08 1.47 -11.20
CA CYS A 39 -14.88 1.51 -10.38
C CYS A 39 -14.51 0.11 -9.87
N ILE A 40 -13.35 -0.42 -10.26
CA ILE A 40 -12.89 -1.76 -9.84
C ILE A 40 -12.11 -1.80 -8.53
N ILE A 41 -11.95 -0.67 -7.85
CA ILE A 41 -11.11 -0.58 -6.64
C ILE A 41 -11.58 -1.58 -5.58
N GLU A 42 -12.88 -1.67 -5.32
CA GLU A 42 -13.41 -2.60 -4.31
C GLU A 42 -13.03 -4.04 -4.64
N LYS A 43 -13.17 -4.44 -5.91
CA LYS A 43 -12.81 -5.78 -6.35
C LYS A 43 -11.32 -6.06 -6.22
N LEU A 44 -10.47 -5.11 -6.59
CA LEU A 44 -9.02 -5.23 -6.44
C LEU A 44 -8.61 -5.30 -4.97
N CYS A 45 -9.21 -4.49 -4.10
CA CYS A 45 -8.99 -4.54 -2.66
C CYS A 45 -9.41 -5.89 -2.08
N SER A 46 -10.55 -6.46 -2.47
CA SER A 46 -10.96 -7.80 -2.03
C SER A 46 -10.01 -8.91 -2.50
N LEU A 47 -9.37 -8.77 -3.66
CA LEU A 47 -8.44 -9.76 -4.20
C LEU A 47 -7.04 -9.68 -3.58
N HIS A 48 -6.68 -8.54 -3.02
CA HIS A 48 -5.32 -8.23 -2.55
C HIS A 48 -5.26 -7.78 -1.10
N ASP A 49 -6.32 -8.02 -0.33
CA ASP A 49 -6.46 -7.59 1.07
C ASP A 49 -6.22 -6.08 1.28
N GLY A 50 -6.53 -5.28 0.26
CA GLY A 50 -6.26 -3.85 0.22
C GLY A 50 -7.28 -3.02 1.01
N LEU A 51 -6.84 -1.86 1.49
CA LEU A 51 -7.70 -0.91 2.21
C LEU A 51 -8.51 -0.06 1.23
N VAL A 52 -9.82 -0.35 1.15
CA VAL A 52 -10.73 0.28 0.16
C VAL A 52 -10.78 1.81 0.29
N LEU A 53 -10.88 2.33 1.52
CA LEU A 53 -10.98 3.77 1.75
C LEU A 53 -9.70 4.50 1.32
N ASP A 54 -8.54 3.93 1.61
CA ASP A 54 -7.26 4.51 1.23
C ASP A 54 -7.07 4.47 -0.29
N ALA A 55 -7.39 3.34 -0.93
CA ALA A 55 -7.31 3.22 -2.38
C ALA A 55 -8.26 4.20 -3.10
N LYS A 56 -9.49 4.38 -2.59
CA LYS A 56 -10.43 5.40 -3.09
C LYS A 56 -9.89 6.81 -2.89
N GLY A 57 -9.29 7.10 -1.72
CA GLY A 57 -8.65 8.39 -1.44
C GLY A 57 -7.48 8.69 -2.38
N ILE A 58 -6.62 7.71 -2.63
CA ILE A 58 -5.49 7.81 -3.59
C ILE A 58 -6.02 8.10 -5.01
N LYS A 59 -7.05 7.35 -5.44
CA LYS A 59 -7.69 7.57 -6.74
C LYS A 59 -8.19 9.00 -6.90
N GLU A 60 -8.93 9.52 -5.92
CA GLU A 60 -9.60 10.82 -6.04
C GLU A 60 -8.64 12.00 -5.87
N HIS A 61 -7.70 11.93 -4.92
CA HIS A 61 -6.87 13.09 -4.55
C HIS A 61 -5.49 13.13 -5.21
N PHE A 62 -5.01 12.02 -5.79
CA PHE A 62 -3.68 11.95 -6.39
C PHE A 62 -3.72 11.52 -7.84
N TRP A 63 -4.33 10.35 -8.09
CA TRP A 63 -4.33 9.77 -9.43
C TRP A 63 -5.16 10.60 -10.41
N LYS A 64 -6.40 10.95 -10.04
CA LYS A 64 -7.30 11.72 -10.89
C LYS A 64 -6.74 13.12 -11.23
N PRO A 65 -6.22 13.92 -10.28
CA PRO A 65 -5.53 15.18 -10.60
C PRO A 65 -4.29 15.00 -11.48
N TYR A 66 -3.51 13.93 -11.26
CA TYR A 66 -2.34 13.65 -12.10
C TYR A 66 -2.75 13.33 -13.54
N VAL A 67 -3.74 12.45 -13.74
CA VAL A 67 -4.27 12.13 -15.08
C VAL A 67 -4.82 13.38 -15.75
N LYS A 68 -5.54 14.24 -15.02
CA LYS A 68 -6.02 15.53 -15.56
C LYS A 68 -4.87 16.38 -16.09
N LYS A 69 -3.76 16.51 -15.35
CA LYS A 69 -2.55 17.22 -15.83
C LYS A 69 -1.98 16.62 -17.11
N LEU A 70 -2.07 15.30 -17.31
CA LEU A 70 -1.61 14.68 -18.55
C LEU A 70 -2.48 15.06 -19.76
N PHE A 71 -3.79 15.23 -19.57
CA PHE A 71 -4.69 15.77 -20.59
C PHE A 71 -4.40 17.25 -20.87
N GLU A 72 -4.27 18.08 -19.82
CA GLU A 72 -3.95 19.51 -19.94
C GLU A 72 -2.64 19.74 -20.71
N LYS A 73 -1.63 18.88 -20.47
CA LYS A 73 -0.33 18.89 -21.18
C LYS A 73 -0.38 18.27 -22.58
N LYS A 74 -1.53 17.75 -23.02
CA LYS A 74 -1.71 17.03 -24.29
C LYS A 74 -0.80 15.80 -24.43
N ILE A 75 -0.38 15.22 -23.30
CA ILE A 75 0.32 13.93 -23.26
C ILE A 75 -0.70 12.80 -23.47
N LEU A 76 -1.89 12.93 -22.88
CA LEU A 76 -3.03 12.07 -23.17
C LEU A 76 -4.01 12.80 -24.09
N LYS A 77 -4.49 12.11 -25.13
CA LYS A 77 -5.59 12.56 -25.99
C LYS A 77 -6.90 11.89 -25.59
N GLY A 78 -8.02 12.58 -25.75
CA GLY A 78 -9.35 12.06 -25.44
C GLY A 78 -10.26 13.15 -24.88
N LYS A 79 -11.27 12.73 -24.12
CA LYS A 79 -12.27 13.58 -23.46
C LYS A 79 -11.78 14.00 -22.09
N GLU A 80 -11.29 15.23 -21.99
CA GLU A 80 -10.72 15.79 -20.75
C GLU A 80 -11.76 15.89 -19.63
N GLU A 81 -13.02 16.20 -19.97
CA GLU A 81 -14.11 16.35 -19.00
C GLU A 81 -14.35 15.09 -18.16
N ASN A 82 -14.19 13.92 -18.77
CA ASN A 82 -14.45 12.63 -18.15
C ASN A 82 -13.18 11.80 -17.92
N LEU A 83 -12.01 12.31 -18.33
CA LEU A 83 -10.73 11.58 -18.35
C LEU A 83 -10.83 10.23 -19.10
N THR A 84 -11.50 10.24 -20.25
CA THR A 84 -11.80 9.04 -21.07
C THR A 84 -11.31 9.16 -22.51
N GLY A 85 -11.36 8.07 -23.28
CA GLY A 85 -11.08 8.06 -24.73
C GLY A 85 -9.60 7.99 -25.12
N PHE A 86 -8.68 7.87 -24.15
CA PHE A 86 -7.26 7.75 -24.44
C PHE A 86 -6.84 6.36 -24.97
N LEU A 87 -7.74 5.37 -24.88
CA LEU A 87 -7.59 4.05 -25.50
C LEU A 87 -8.31 3.94 -26.86
N ASP A 88 -8.96 5.01 -27.32
CA ASP A 88 -9.62 4.99 -28.63
C ASP A 88 -8.56 4.82 -29.73
N PRO A 89 -8.81 4.03 -30.79
CA PRO A 89 -7.80 3.74 -31.81
C PRO A 89 -7.15 4.98 -32.44
N GLY A 90 -7.91 6.07 -32.59
CA GLY A 90 -7.41 7.34 -33.13
C GLY A 90 -6.52 8.13 -32.17
N ASN A 91 -6.64 7.90 -30.86
CA ASN A 91 -5.93 8.67 -29.82
C ASN A 91 -4.74 7.88 -29.23
N PHE A 92 -4.82 6.56 -29.23
CA PHE A 92 -3.91 5.68 -28.50
C PHE A 92 -2.47 5.80 -28.98
N ALA A 93 -2.23 5.74 -30.30
CA ALA A 93 -0.87 5.73 -30.85
C ALA A 93 -0.08 7.01 -30.48
N GLU A 94 -0.72 8.16 -30.60
CA GLU A 94 -0.10 9.45 -30.27
C GLU A 94 0.07 9.62 -28.76
N SER A 95 -0.93 9.23 -27.96
CA SER A 95 -0.84 9.28 -26.50
C SER A 95 0.28 8.37 -25.99
N PHE A 96 0.38 7.15 -26.51
CA PHE A 96 1.43 6.19 -26.17
C PHE A 96 2.82 6.73 -26.52
N LYS A 97 2.98 7.33 -27.71
CA LYS A 97 4.24 7.97 -28.11
C LYS A 97 4.60 9.14 -27.19
N ALA A 98 3.63 9.98 -26.84
CA ALA A 98 3.85 11.13 -25.96
C ALA A 98 4.22 10.72 -24.53
N ILE A 99 3.57 9.69 -23.97
CA ILE A 99 3.90 9.14 -22.65
C ILE A 99 5.33 8.59 -22.64
N ASN A 100 5.71 7.78 -23.63
CA ASN A 100 7.06 7.21 -23.71
C ASN A 100 8.12 8.30 -23.77
N LYS A 101 7.90 9.32 -24.62
CA LYS A 101 8.81 10.47 -24.72
C LYS A 101 8.93 11.21 -23.38
N ALA A 102 7.82 11.51 -22.73
CA ALA A 102 7.82 12.22 -21.45
C ALA A 102 8.53 11.41 -20.34
N TYR A 103 8.37 10.08 -20.35
CA TYR A 103 9.05 9.18 -19.43
C TYR A 103 10.56 9.09 -19.71
N GLU A 104 10.97 8.99 -20.98
CA GLU A 104 12.40 9.00 -21.38
C GLU A 104 13.10 10.30 -20.98
N GLU A 105 12.47 11.45 -21.22
CA GLU A 105 12.98 12.75 -20.79
C GLU A 105 13.16 12.81 -19.27
N TYR A 106 12.19 12.27 -18.51
CA TYR A 106 12.28 12.17 -17.06
C TYR A 106 13.46 11.29 -16.61
N ILE A 107 13.59 10.07 -17.14
CA ILE A 107 14.66 9.14 -16.78
C ILE A 107 16.04 9.73 -17.11
N LEU A 108 16.20 10.36 -18.28
CA LEU A 108 17.44 11.03 -18.66
C LEU A 108 17.77 12.21 -17.73
N SER A 109 16.75 12.94 -17.26
CA SER A 109 16.95 14.06 -16.33
C SER A 109 17.36 13.63 -14.92
N VAL A 110 16.78 12.53 -14.42
CA VAL A 110 17.07 12.01 -13.06
C VAL A 110 18.29 11.09 -13.06
N GLY A 111 18.62 10.47 -14.19
CA GLY A 111 19.69 9.49 -14.31
C GLY A 111 19.38 8.18 -13.58
N ASN A 112 18.11 7.80 -13.51
CA ASN A 112 17.67 6.58 -12.83
C ASN A 112 17.58 5.38 -13.79
N LEU A 113 17.32 4.19 -13.24
CA LEU A 113 17.03 2.99 -14.02
C LEU A 113 15.72 3.16 -14.81
N ASP A 114 15.74 2.79 -16.09
CA ASP A 114 14.53 2.66 -16.91
C ASP A 114 13.77 1.38 -16.52
N GLU A 115 12.67 1.52 -15.77
CA GLU A 115 11.86 0.39 -15.32
C GLU A 115 11.11 -0.34 -16.45
N ARG A 116 11.10 0.18 -17.68
CA ARG A 116 10.50 -0.54 -18.82
C ARG A 116 11.27 -1.81 -19.16
N ILE A 117 12.49 -1.98 -18.66
CA ILE A 117 13.23 -3.24 -18.71
C ILE A 117 12.41 -4.43 -18.15
N PHE A 118 11.54 -4.17 -17.16
CA PHE A 118 10.66 -5.20 -16.58
C PHE A 118 9.49 -5.61 -17.49
N LEU A 119 9.30 -4.94 -18.64
CA LEU A 119 8.28 -5.28 -19.63
C LEU A 119 8.80 -6.22 -20.73
N GLY A 120 10.11 -6.51 -20.77
CA GLY A 120 10.70 -7.42 -21.74
C GLY A 120 10.17 -8.86 -21.60
N GLU A 121 10.14 -9.60 -22.71
CA GLU A 121 9.65 -10.98 -22.72
C GLU A 121 10.50 -11.91 -21.83
N ASP A 122 11.82 -11.67 -21.80
CA ASP A 122 12.79 -12.43 -21.00
C ASP A 122 13.04 -11.81 -19.61
N ALA A 123 12.37 -10.71 -19.26
CA ALA A 123 12.59 -9.99 -18.00
C ALA A 123 12.38 -10.87 -16.76
N ASP A 124 11.44 -11.82 -16.84
CA ASP A 124 11.18 -12.75 -15.74
C ASP A 124 12.36 -13.71 -15.51
N GLU A 125 13.02 -14.14 -16.60
CA GLU A 125 14.15 -15.07 -16.58
C GLU A 125 15.45 -14.33 -16.20
N GLU A 126 15.71 -13.16 -16.79
CA GLU A 126 16.94 -12.40 -16.55
C GLU A 126 16.96 -11.63 -15.23
N ILE A 127 15.81 -11.11 -14.79
CA ILE A 127 15.73 -10.22 -13.61
C ILE A 127 15.14 -10.93 -12.37
N GLY A 128 14.41 -12.04 -12.55
CA GLY A 128 13.98 -12.92 -11.46
C GLY A 128 12.67 -12.51 -10.77
N THR A 129 11.57 -12.39 -11.52
CA THR A 129 10.22 -12.17 -10.95
C THR A 129 9.60 -13.49 -10.46
N LEU A 130 9.79 -13.78 -9.17
CA LEU A 130 9.34 -14.99 -8.44
C LEU A 130 7.95 -15.53 -8.79
N ARG A 131 6.97 -14.67 -9.10
CA ARG A 131 5.56 -15.07 -9.22
C ARG A 131 5.27 -15.87 -10.50
N ARG A 132 5.99 -15.65 -11.60
CA ARG A 132 5.70 -16.35 -12.86
C ARG A 132 6.53 -17.63 -13.00
N CYS A 133 7.77 -17.62 -12.53
CA CYS A 133 8.67 -18.76 -12.62
C CYS A 133 8.13 -20.01 -11.89
N LEU A 134 7.47 -19.86 -10.74
CA LEU A 134 6.93 -20.99 -9.97
C LEU A 134 5.51 -21.43 -10.39
N SER A 135 4.78 -20.59 -11.13
CA SER A 135 3.36 -20.80 -11.43
C SER A 135 3.10 -21.45 -12.79
N THR A 136 4.10 -21.45 -13.69
CA THR A 136 4.01 -22.15 -14.97
C THR A 136 4.49 -23.58 -14.80
N ALA A 137 3.58 -24.48 -14.42
CA ALA A 137 3.70 -25.89 -14.77
C ALA A 137 3.46 -26.01 -16.28
N SER A 138 4.44 -25.61 -17.08
CA SER A 138 4.45 -25.96 -18.50
C SER A 138 5.02 -27.37 -18.60
N GLU A 139 4.30 -28.29 -19.24
CA GLU A 139 4.60 -29.72 -19.38
C GLU A 139 5.89 -30.03 -20.19
N MET A 140 6.71 -29.03 -20.49
CA MET A 140 8.00 -29.17 -21.16
C MET A 140 9.02 -28.18 -20.57
N GLU A 141 9.51 -28.50 -19.37
CA GLU A 141 10.63 -27.80 -18.74
C GLU A 141 11.97 -28.31 -19.30
N THR A 142 12.75 -27.43 -19.91
CA THR A 142 14.14 -27.69 -20.28
C THR A 142 15.00 -27.85 -19.03
N ALA A 143 16.04 -28.68 -19.08
CA ALA A 143 16.93 -28.94 -17.93
C ALA A 143 17.58 -27.66 -17.36
N GLU A 144 17.81 -26.66 -18.22
CA GLU A 144 18.32 -25.33 -17.84
C GLU A 144 17.33 -24.56 -16.96
N ARG A 145 16.01 -24.65 -17.24
CA ARG A 145 14.96 -24.03 -16.41
C ARG A 145 14.85 -24.66 -15.03
N VAL A 146 15.00 -25.98 -14.94
CA VAL A 146 15.00 -26.71 -13.65
C VAL A 146 16.21 -26.30 -12.81
N GLN A 147 17.40 -26.20 -13.41
CA GLN A 147 18.62 -25.77 -12.73
C GLN A 147 18.54 -24.30 -12.28
N MET A 148 17.98 -23.42 -13.09
CA MET A 148 17.82 -22.00 -12.75
C MET A 148 16.83 -21.81 -11.60
N LYS A 149 15.71 -22.55 -11.59
CA LYS A 149 14.78 -22.59 -10.45
C LYS A 149 15.46 -23.02 -9.16
N TYR A 150 16.27 -24.08 -9.23
CA TYR A 150 17.00 -24.58 -8.08
C TYR A 150 18.01 -23.55 -7.56
N ASN A 151 18.80 -22.95 -8.45
CA ASN A 151 19.77 -21.92 -8.10
C ASN A 151 19.10 -20.66 -7.50
N LEU A 152 17.96 -20.23 -8.04
CA LEU A 152 17.22 -19.07 -7.53
C LEU A 152 16.58 -19.37 -6.18
N GLN A 153 16.06 -20.59 -5.98
CA GLN A 153 15.54 -21.05 -4.69
C GLN A 153 16.65 -21.14 -3.64
N GLU A 154 17.82 -21.66 -4.00
CA GLU A 154 19.00 -21.71 -3.12
C GLU A 154 19.48 -20.29 -2.75
N HIS A 155 19.58 -19.39 -3.74
CA HIS A 155 19.91 -17.98 -3.48
C HIS A 155 18.88 -17.30 -2.57
N PHE A 156 17.60 -17.68 -2.67
CA PHE A 156 16.55 -17.14 -1.81
C PHE A 156 16.68 -17.66 -0.37
N GLU A 157 16.91 -18.96 -0.18
CA GLU A 157 17.19 -19.52 1.15
C GLU A 157 18.47 -18.90 1.76
N ARG A 158 19.48 -18.62 0.93
CA ARG A 158 20.69 -17.91 1.33
C ARG A 158 20.47 -16.42 1.61
N THR A 159 19.53 -15.76 0.93
CA THR A 159 19.18 -14.35 1.24
C THR A 159 18.25 -14.20 2.42
N LYS A 160 17.44 -15.21 2.75
CA LYS A 160 16.79 -15.30 4.07
C LYS A 160 17.82 -15.27 5.21
N SER A 161 19.02 -15.83 5.03
CA SER A 161 20.08 -15.79 6.05
C SER A 161 20.79 -14.43 6.17
N PHE A 162 20.66 -13.54 5.18
CA PHE A 162 21.16 -12.14 5.24
C PHE A 162 20.17 -11.17 5.88
N ARG A 163 19.02 -11.64 6.35
CA ARG A 163 18.13 -10.84 7.19
C ARG A 163 18.85 -10.56 8.50
N ILE A 164 19.27 -9.30 8.69
CA ILE A 164 19.98 -8.82 9.88
C ILE A 164 19.29 -9.36 11.13
N SER A 165 19.93 -10.35 11.76
CA SER A 165 19.51 -10.93 13.02
C SER A 165 19.94 -9.99 14.13
N THR A 166 19.25 -8.85 14.27
CA THR A 166 19.37 -8.12 15.54
C THR A 166 18.71 -8.98 16.62
N PRO A 167 19.32 -9.13 17.80
CA PRO A 167 18.86 -10.06 18.84
C PRO A 167 17.60 -9.58 19.62
N LEU A 168 17.14 -8.34 19.40
CA LEU A 168 16.07 -7.70 20.19
C LEU A 168 14.65 -7.65 19.59
N PRO A 169 14.37 -7.86 18.30
CA PRO A 169 13.00 -8.04 17.85
C PRO A 169 12.61 -9.48 18.15
N GLY A 170 11.53 -9.71 18.90
CA GLY A 170 10.95 -11.01 19.23
C GLY A 170 10.44 -11.81 18.01
N ARG A 171 11.23 -11.92 16.94
CA ARG A 171 10.94 -12.60 15.68
C ARG A 171 10.80 -14.11 15.84
N LYS A 172 11.29 -14.69 16.94
CA LYS A 172 10.99 -16.08 17.33
C LYS A 172 9.48 -16.33 17.55
N TYR A 173 8.68 -15.28 17.75
CA TYR A 173 7.23 -15.34 17.87
C TYR A 173 6.50 -15.00 16.55
N ILE A 174 7.22 -14.66 15.48
CA ILE A 174 6.62 -14.41 14.16
C ILE A 174 6.54 -15.75 13.45
N LYS A 175 5.32 -16.25 13.27
CA LYS A 175 5.01 -17.44 12.47
C LYS A 175 5.67 -17.30 11.09
N ASP A 176 6.44 -18.32 10.68
CA ASP A 176 7.06 -18.36 9.36
C ASP A 176 6.02 -18.04 8.29
N SER A 177 6.28 -16.99 7.53
CA SER A 177 5.39 -16.55 6.46
C SER A 177 5.64 -17.43 5.24
N ASP A 178 4.54 -17.87 4.63
CA ASP A 178 4.51 -18.78 3.48
C ASP A 178 5.47 -18.28 2.37
N PRO A 179 6.43 -19.10 1.88
CA PRO A 179 7.44 -18.68 0.89
C PRO A 179 6.87 -18.17 -0.44
N TYR A 180 5.56 -18.31 -0.67
CA TYR A 180 4.86 -17.91 -1.89
C TYR A 180 4.23 -16.51 -1.85
N LEU A 181 4.33 -15.79 -0.73
CA LEU A 181 3.75 -14.45 -0.63
C LEU A 181 4.71 -13.37 -1.15
N SER A 182 4.21 -12.54 -2.07
CA SER A 182 4.95 -11.37 -2.54
C SER A 182 5.25 -10.40 -1.38
N PRO A 183 6.35 -9.63 -1.42
CA PRO A 183 6.63 -8.60 -0.41
C PRO A 183 5.45 -7.65 -0.17
N ILE A 184 4.73 -7.28 -1.24
CA ILE A 184 3.53 -6.43 -1.18
C ILE A 184 2.40 -7.13 -0.42
N SER A 185 2.16 -8.42 -0.68
CA SER A 185 1.15 -9.21 0.05
C SER A 185 1.46 -9.29 1.54
N ILE A 186 2.73 -9.51 1.90
CA ILE A 186 3.16 -9.56 3.31
C ILE A 186 2.91 -8.22 4.00
N VAL A 187 3.33 -7.12 3.39
CA VAL A 187 3.12 -5.77 3.93
C VAL A 187 1.63 -5.46 4.05
N THR A 188 0.84 -5.77 3.03
CA THR A 188 -0.61 -5.52 3.00
C THR A 188 -1.32 -6.30 4.10
N HIS A 189 -1.01 -7.59 4.26
CA HIS A 189 -1.56 -8.41 5.34
C HIS A 189 -1.20 -7.85 6.72
N CYS A 190 0.06 -7.46 6.94
CA CYS A 190 0.49 -6.85 8.20
C CYS A 190 -0.26 -5.55 8.50
N LEU A 191 -0.46 -4.71 7.48
CA LEU A 191 -1.19 -3.45 7.58
C LEU A 191 -2.67 -3.71 7.92
N THR A 192 -3.33 -4.60 7.19
CA THR A 192 -4.73 -4.97 7.43
C THR A 192 -4.93 -5.55 8.83
N ARG A 193 -3.99 -6.36 9.32
CA ARG A 193 -4.00 -6.86 10.70
C ARG A 193 -3.88 -5.72 11.71
N LEU A 194 -2.99 -4.76 11.49
CA LEU A 194 -2.83 -3.59 12.36
C LEU A 194 -4.11 -2.75 12.40
N HIS A 195 -4.70 -2.45 11.23
CA HIS A 195 -5.97 -1.71 11.16
C HIS A 195 -7.09 -2.44 11.91
N THR A 196 -7.16 -3.76 11.80
CA THR A 196 -8.15 -4.57 12.52
C THR A 196 -7.94 -4.48 14.03
N MET A 197 -6.70 -4.50 14.53
CA MET A 197 -6.38 -4.37 15.96
C MET A 197 -6.71 -3.00 16.54
N LEU A 198 -6.72 -1.96 15.70
CA LEU A 198 -6.99 -0.56 16.07
C LEU A 198 -8.44 -0.15 15.77
N ALA A 199 -9.22 -0.99 15.07
CA ALA A 199 -10.58 -0.68 14.69
C ALA A 199 -11.47 -0.43 15.92
N GLY A 200 -12.25 0.66 15.87
CA GLY A 200 -13.16 1.06 16.95
C GLY A 200 -12.50 1.72 18.16
N LEU A 201 -11.17 1.81 18.19
CA LEU A 201 -10.46 2.54 19.25
C LEU A 201 -10.42 4.04 18.93
N LYS A 202 -10.49 4.86 19.99
CA LYS A 202 -10.37 6.31 19.91
C LYS A 202 -8.92 6.73 19.99
N ASN A 203 -8.60 7.89 19.42
CA ASN A 203 -7.28 8.52 19.53
C ASN A 203 -7.13 9.28 20.86
N ALA A 204 -7.58 8.66 21.95
CA ALA A 204 -7.60 9.21 23.29
C ALA A 204 -7.47 8.05 24.29
N PRO A 205 -7.08 8.33 25.54
CA PRO A 205 -7.11 7.33 26.60
C PRO A 205 -8.47 6.63 26.68
N SER A 206 -8.47 5.31 26.89
CA SER A 206 -9.71 4.59 27.19
C SER A 206 -10.19 4.94 28.60
N GLU A 207 -11.47 4.73 28.88
CA GLU A 207 -12.03 4.96 30.23
C GLU A 207 -11.27 4.14 31.30
N ASN A 208 -10.82 2.94 30.96
CA ASN A 208 -10.02 2.10 31.85
C ASN A 208 -8.62 2.69 32.05
N LEU A 209 -7.98 3.16 30.97
CA LEU A 209 -6.70 3.85 31.08
C LEU A 209 -6.82 5.09 31.97
N GLU A 210 -7.84 5.92 31.78
CA GLU A 210 -8.08 7.09 32.64
C GLU A 210 -8.27 6.74 34.12
N GLN A 211 -8.95 5.63 34.42
CA GLN A 211 -9.09 5.14 35.80
C GLN A 211 -7.74 4.72 36.40
N ILE A 212 -6.90 4.04 35.61
CA ILE A 212 -5.56 3.66 36.04
C ILE A 212 -4.69 4.90 36.31
N LEU A 213 -4.73 5.90 35.40
CA LEU A 213 -3.96 7.14 35.55
C LEU A 213 -4.41 7.95 36.78
N ARG A 214 -5.73 8.07 37.00
CA ARG A 214 -6.29 8.75 38.20
C ARG A 214 -6.01 8.01 39.51
N GLY A 215 -5.75 6.70 39.46
CA GLY A 215 -5.37 5.91 40.62
C GLY A 215 -3.92 6.09 41.06
N CYS A 216 -3.10 6.79 40.27
CA CYS A 216 -1.71 7.10 40.60
C CYS A 216 -1.63 8.24 41.63
N SER A 217 -0.61 8.25 42.48
CA SER A 217 -0.46 9.30 43.52
C SER A 217 -0.33 10.71 42.92
N ARG A 218 0.26 10.79 41.74
CA ARG A 218 0.27 11.98 40.86
C ARG A 218 -0.34 11.58 39.53
N ASP A 219 -1.36 12.32 39.09
CA ASP A 219 -2.04 12.08 37.81
C ASP A 219 -1.15 12.54 36.63
N PRO A 220 -0.63 11.61 35.80
CA PRO A 220 0.25 11.94 34.68
C PRO A 220 -0.52 12.22 33.38
N SER A 221 -1.86 12.24 33.40
CA SER A 221 -2.71 12.37 32.20
C SER A 221 -2.35 13.59 31.35
N LEU A 222 -2.14 14.76 31.98
CA LEU A 222 -1.79 15.98 31.27
C LEU A 222 -0.37 15.94 30.70
N SER A 223 0.58 15.37 31.45
CA SER A 223 1.97 15.21 31.00
C SER A 223 2.05 14.35 29.74
N ILE A 224 1.37 13.21 29.76
CA ILE A 224 1.29 12.29 28.62
C ILE A 224 0.64 12.98 27.40
N ALA A 225 -0.48 13.69 27.60
CA ALA A 225 -1.15 14.40 26.51
C ALA A 225 -0.26 15.48 25.88
N ASN A 226 0.47 16.25 26.70
CA ASN A 226 1.41 17.25 26.22
C ASN A 226 2.56 16.63 25.42
N ARG A 227 3.09 15.48 25.86
CA ARG A 227 4.16 14.76 25.14
C ARG A 227 3.68 14.23 23.80
N VAL A 228 2.49 13.64 23.73
CA VAL A 228 1.91 13.17 22.46
C VAL A 228 1.72 14.35 21.49
N LYS A 229 1.29 15.50 22.00
CA LYS A 229 1.17 16.73 21.21
C LYS A 229 2.53 17.24 20.70
N GLU A 230 3.55 17.31 21.56
CA GLU A 230 4.90 17.70 21.15
C GLU A 230 5.46 16.74 20.09
N MET A 231 5.27 15.44 20.27
CA MET A 231 5.65 14.42 19.29
C MET A 231 4.93 14.60 17.96
N TYR A 232 3.64 14.99 17.97
CA TYR A 232 2.92 15.32 16.75
C TYR A 232 3.52 16.52 16.02
N GLU A 233 3.91 17.57 16.76
CA GLU A 233 4.54 18.76 16.20
C GLU A 233 5.89 18.42 15.57
N ILE A 234 6.74 17.66 16.27
CA ILE A 234 8.02 17.17 15.76
C ILE A 234 7.82 16.28 14.52
N TYR A 235 6.88 15.34 14.59
CA TYR A 235 6.54 14.45 13.47
C TYR A 235 6.06 15.25 12.26
N SER A 236 5.19 16.24 12.46
CA SER A 236 4.64 17.04 11.37
C SER A 236 5.69 17.93 10.70
N GLN A 237 6.70 18.40 11.45
CA GLN A 237 7.82 19.18 10.92
C GLN A 237 8.83 18.31 10.15
N LYS A 238 9.08 17.08 10.62
CA LYS A 238 10.06 16.15 10.02
C LYS A 238 9.46 15.22 8.97
N ALA A 239 8.14 15.03 8.97
CA ALA A 239 7.43 14.28 7.94
C ALA A 239 7.83 14.88 6.60
N PRO A 240 8.32 14.05 5.67
CA PRO A 240 9.02 14.61 4.54
C PRO A 240 8.03 15.42 3.72
N ALA A 241 8.31 16.71 3.55
CA ALA A 241 7.99 17.41 2.32
C ALA A 241 8.85 16.76 1.22
N SER A 242 8.62 15.47 0.94
CA SER A 242 9.51 14.67 0.10
C SER A 242 9.29 15.09 -1.34
N GLY A 243 10.22 15.89 -1.84
CA GLY A 243 10.54 15.94 -3.26
C GLY A 243 9.58 16.74 -4.12
N GLU A 244 10.18 17.61 -4.92
CA GLU A 244 9.60 18.18 -6.11
C GLU A 244 8.84 17.08 -6.90
N SER A 245 7.56 17.34 -7.19
CA SER A 245 6.58 16.45 -7.83
C SER A 245 5.61 15.63 -6.95
N GLY A 246 5.42 15.99 -5.68
CA GLY A 246 4.19 15.61 -4.98
C GLY A 246 4.14 16.05 -3.53
N ASN A 247 3.39 17.10 -3.22
CA ASN A 247 3.07 17.44 -1.84
C ASN A 247 2.52 16.19 -1.13
N PHE A 248 3.27 15.62 -0.20
CA PHE A 248 2.73 14.68 0.77
C PHE A 248 1.65 15.46 1.56
N PRO A 249 0.36 15.13 1.46
CA PRO A 249 -0.66 15.99 2.04
C PRO A 249 -0.51 15.99 3.55
N LYS A 250 -0.60 17.17 4.17
CA LYS A 250 -0.67 17.31 5.64
C LYS A 250 -1.76 16.40 6.23
N ASP A 251 -2.83 16.19 5.49
CA ASP A 251 -3.93 15.28 5.86
C ASP A 251 -3.48 13.82 6.02
N LEU A 252 -2.50 13.38 5.21
CA LEU A 252 -1.97 12.03 5.30
C LEU A 252 -1.02 11.89 6.50
N VAL A 253 -0.23 12.91 6.79
CA VAL A 253 0.62 12.98 8.00
C VAL A 253 -0.25 12.88 9.26
N GLY A 254 -1.33 13.66 9.33
CA GLY A 254 -2.29 13.60 10.44
C GLY A 254 -2.94 12.23 10.59
N LYS A 255 -3.34 11.58 9.48
CA LYS A 255 -3.91 10.23 9.51
C LYS A 255 -2.94 9.19 10.05
N HIS A 256 -1.68 9.21 9.60
CA HIS A 256 -0.65 8.27 10.09
C HIS A 256 -0.37 8.48 11.58
N PHE A 257 -0.25 9.73 12.02
CA PHE A 257 -0.01 10.01 13.42
C PHE A 257 -1.19 9.58 14.30
N ARG A 258 -2.44 9.79 13.88
CA ARG A 258 -3.62 9.30 14.60
C ARG A 258 -3.58 7.79 14.80
N LEU A 259 -3.15 7.01 13.81
CA LEU A 259 -2.99 5.56 13.97
C LEU A 259 -1.91 5.22 15.01
N ALA A 260 -0.79 5.96 15.00
CA ALA A 260 0.26 5.82 16.01
C ALA A 260 -0.22 6.19 17.42
N GLU A 261 -1.02 7.25 17.56
CA GLU A 261 -1.62 7.72 18.81
C GLU A 261 -2.58 6.67 19.40
N VAL A 262 -3.45 6.09 18.56
CA VAL A 262 -4.34 4.99 18.98
C VAL A 262 -3.52 3.78 19.44
N LEU A 263 -2.46 3.42 18.70
CA LEU A 263 -1.58 2.31 19.07
C LEU A 263 -0.83 2.60 20.38
N TYR A 264 -0.37 3.83 20.58
CA TYR A 264 0.31 4.27 21.79
C TYR A 264 -0.56 4.06 23.02
N TYR A 265 -1.79 4.58 23.04
CA TYR A 265 -2.68 4.41 24.18
C TYR A 265 -3.07 2.95 24.41
N LYS A 266 -3.27 2.16 23.34
CA LYS A 266 -3.56 0.73 23.45
C LYS A 266 -2.41 -0.04 24.11
N VAL A 267 -1.18 0.20 23.69
CA VAL A 267 0.01 -0.46 24.24
C VAL A 267 0.24 0.01 25.67
N LEU A 268 0.13 1.31 25.94
CA LEU A 268 0.26 1.87 27.28
C LEU A 268 -0.72 1.22 28.26
N GLU A 269 -2.00 1.12 27.89
CA GLU A 269 -3.01 0.45 28.71
C GLU A 269 -2.66 -1.03 28.96
N SER A 270 -2.20 -1.75 27.93
CA SER A 270 -1.79 -3.15 28.08
C SER A 270 -0.59 -3.31 29.03
N VAL A 271 0.41 -2.44 28.93
CA VAL A 271 1.60 -2.44 29.79
C VAL A 271 1.19 -2.15 31.23
N LEU A 272 0.37 -1.12 31.47
CA LEU A 272 -0.04 -0.75 32.82
C LEU A 272 -0.91 -1.82 33.48
N LYS A 273 -1.80 -2.49 32.73
CA LYS A 273 -2.57 -3.63 33.27
C LYS A 273 -1.66 -4.79 33.68
N GLN A 274 -0.64 -5.08 32.89
CA GLN A 274 0.31 -6.14 33.19
C GLN A 274 1.17 -5.79 34.40
N GLU A 275 1.64 -4.55 34.50
CA GLU A 275 2.42 -4.07 35.65
C GLU A 275 1.60 -4.03 36.93
N LYS A 276 0.35 -3.56 36.88
CA LYS A 276 -0.56 -3.56 38.03
C LYS A 276 -0.81 -4.97 38.57
N LYS A 277 -0.96 -5.95 37.67
CA LYS A 277 -1.07 -7.37 38.03
C LYS A 277 0.21 -7.93 38.65
N ARG A 278 1.38 -7.47 38.20
CA ARG A 278 2.69 -7.91 38.69
C ARG A 278 3.04 -7.33 40.07
N LEU A 279 2.61 -6.09 40.33
CA LEU A 279 2.97 -5.31 41.51
C LEU A 279 1.88 -5.28 42.60
N GLU A 280 0.81 -6.06 42.45
CA GLU A 280 -0.29 -6.16 43.44
C GLU A 280 -0.87 -4.79 43.84
N ASP A 281 -1.27 -3.99 42.85
CA ASP A 281 -1.87 -2.64 43.03
C ASP A 281 -0.93 -1.56 43.61
N ALA A 282 0.39 -1.71 43.49
CA ALA A 282 1.33 -0.64 43.80
C ALA A 282 1.17 0.60 42.89
N ASP A 283 1.60 1.76 43.40
CA ASP A 283 1.56 3.04 42.69
C ASP A 283 2.51 3.04 41.47
N LEU A 284 1.99 3.43 40.31
CA LEU A 284 2.70 3.43 39.02
C LEU A 284 3.25 4.82 38.64
N SER A 285 3.07 5.85 39.48
CA SER A 285 3.55 7.21 39.21
C SER A 285 5.02 7.28 38.81
N ALA A 286 5.90 6.53 39.49
CA ALA A 286 7.34 6.55 39.20
C ALA A 286 7.68 6.06 37.78
N ILE A 287 6.89 5.14 37.22
CA ILE A 287 7.09 4.60 35.88
C ILE A 287 6.55 5.56 34.82
N LEU A 288 5.41 6.19 35.10
CA LEU A 288 4.72 7.08 34.16
C LEU A 288 5.36 8.47 34.06
N GLU A 289 6.16 8.88 35.04
CA GLU A 289 6.93 10.13 35.05
C GLU A 289 8.29 10.04 34.32
N HIS A 290 8.64 8.89 33.72
CA HIS A 290 9.90 8.75 32.98
C HIS A 290 9.79 9.28 31.53
N ASP A 291 10.70 10.16 31.15
CA ASP A 291 10.69 10.95 29.91
C ASP A 291 11.78 10.55 28.90
N VAL A 292 12.34 9.33 29.04
CA VAL A 292 13.47 8.84 28.25
C VAL A 292 13.20 8.84 26.75
#